data_AF-A0A2Z6QEV4-F1
#
_entry.id   AF-A0A2Z6QEV4-F1
#
_cell.length_a   1.000
_cell.length_b   1.000
_cell.length_c   1.000
_cell.angle_alpha   90.00
_cell.angle_beta   90.00
_cell.angle_gamma   90.00
#
_symmetry.space_group_name_H-M   'P 1'
#
loop_
_entity.id
_entity.type
_entity.pdbx_description
1 polymer ?
#
loop_
_entity_poly.entity_id
_entity_poly.type
_entity_poly.pdbx_seq_one_letter_code
_entity_poly.pdbx_strand_id
1 'polypeptide(L)'
;MVNNSVIHEEESDHEESNEEFYQYRFVSQNTIDKRWKTLSTKSKQHIHDLVLNSIPAVLNNTRGTKRKANIRDLLDKLITKIDEKLETLQVPKTSKTVNFDYDKLHSQNRSLELTLAQELDQISQMEMQLEHEKQLLNEDTRSLTKFRSDKKAVDSRNKMLQRNKLHPLLKEELEETVEIDEELIKSHFRPLKNKSLCLYNPEKDDQLCEIEKSLSLHLRSIEKNTRPIDDLVYEVEEAEKCLLQLMKNTGLEDKLADKVFL
;
A
#
# COMPACT_ATOMS: atom_id res chain seq x y z
N MET A 1 8.77 56.88 -0.94
CA MET A 1 9.26 55.65 -1.58
C MET A 1 10.01 54.89 -0.50
N VAL A 2 9.60 53.74 0.01
CA VAL A 2 8.74 52.67 -0.51
C VAL A 2 7.82 52.19 0.63
N ASN A 3 6.54 52.05 0.32
CA ASN A 3 5.53 51.43 1.17
C ASN A 3 5.81 49.94 1.27
N ASN A 4 5.76 49.35 2.48
CA ASN A 4 5.45 47.94 2.62
C ASN A 4 4.30 47.80 3.61
N SER A 5 3.12 47.60 3.03
CA SER A 5 1.90 47.21 3.70
C SER A 5 2.11 45.91 4.47
N VAL A 6 1.79 45.94 5.76
CA VAL A 6 1.50 44.73 6.53
C VAL A 6 0.15 44.23 6.01
N ILE A 7 0.17 43.10 5.32
CA ILE A 7 -1.02 42.37 4.88
C ILE A 7 -1.22 41.21 5.85
N HIS A 8 -2.43 41.16 6.39
CA HIS A 8 -3.00 40.10 7.21
C HIS A 8 -2.83 38.71 6.56
N GLU A 9 -2.46 37.72 7.36
CA GLU A 9 -2.94 36.35 7.17
C GLU A 9 -3.61 35.94 8.48
N GLU A 10 -4.91 36.19 8.53
CA GLU A 10 -5.81 35.54 9.49
C GLU A 10 -5.90 34.07 9.08
N GLU A 11 -5.54 33.17 10.01
CA GLU A 11 -5.83 31.74 9.93
C GLU A 11 -7.36 31.56 9.87
N SER A 12 -7.88 31.46 8.65
CA SER A 12 -9.25 31.05 8.39
C SER A 12 -9.30 29.54 8.39
N ASP A 13 -9.79 28.98 9.50
CA ASP A 13 -10.30 27.62 9.60
C ASP A 13 -11.31 27.38 8.48
N HIS A 14 -10.86 26.76 7.39
CA HIS A 14 -11.77 26.21 6.41
C HIS A 14 -12.26 24.86 6.94
N GLU A 15 -13.39 24.92 7.67
CA GLU A 15 -14.32 23.80 7.76
C GLU A 15 -14.57 23.29 6.34
N GLU A 16 -14.04 22.09 6.08
CA GLU A 16 -14.17 21.34 4.85
C GLU A 16 -15.64 20.92 4.71
N SER A 17 -16.45 21.89 4.32
CA SER A 17 -17.82 21.69 3.89
C SER A 17 -17.71 20.91 2.60
N ASN A 18 -18.05 19.61 2.63
CA ASN A 18 -18.27 18.78 1.45
C ASN A 18 -19.43 19.37 0.62
N GLU A 19 -19.18 20.49 -0.06
CA GLU A 19 -20.01 20.96 -1.15
C GLU A 19 -19.60 20.19 -2.39
N GLU A 20 -20.31 19.10 -2.66
CA GLU A 20 -20.30 18.46 -3.97
C GLU A 20 -20.60 19.53 -5.03
N PHE A 21 -19.55 19.98 -5.73
CA PHE A 21 -19.69 20.95 -6.82
C PHE A 21 -20.45 20.31 -7.99
N TYR A 22 -21.76 20.45 -7.99
CA TYR A 22 -22.58 20.16 -9.17
C TYR A 22 -22.29 21.22 -10.24
N GLN A 23 -21.38 20.90 -11.15
CA GLN A 23 -21.06 21.78 -12.28
C GLN A 23 -22.19 21.73 -13.32
N TYR A 24 -23.13 22.66 -13.22
CA TYR A 24 -24.23 22.78 -14.18
C TYR A 24 -23.70 23.16 -15.57
N ARG A 25 -23.85 22.26 -16.54
CA ARG A 25 -23.61 22.55 -17.96
C ARG A 25 -24.93 22.96 -18.61
N PHE A 26 -25.01 24.21 -19.05
CA PHE A 26 -26.13 24.67 -19.88
C PHE A 26 -26.00 24.07 -21.28
N VAL A 27 -27.00 23.28 -21.69
CA VAL A 27 -27.07 22.64 -23.01
C VAL A 27 -28.17 23.33 -23.83
N SER A 28 -27.85 23.75 -25.05
CA SER A 28 -28.85 24.35 -25.94
C SER A 28 -29.92 23.35 -26.36
N GLN A 29 -31.17 23.81 -26.48
CA GLN A 29 -32.32 22.96 -26.83
C GLN A 29 -32.13 22.27 -28.20
N ASN A 30 -31.52 22.95 -29.16
CA ASN A 30 -31.10 22.38 -30.44
C ASN A 30 -30.09 21.21 -30.30
N THR A 31 -29.28 21.19 -29.26
CA THR A 31 -28.34 20.10 -28.97
C THR A 31 -29.05 18.91 -28.34
N ILE A 32 -30.07 19.17 -27.51
CA ILE A 32 -30.95 18.16 -26.92
C ILE A 32 -31.67 17.42 -28.04
N ASP A 33 -32.45 18.13 -28.87
CA ASP A 33 -33.28 17.51 -29.90
C ASP A 33 -32.48 16.74 -30.98
N LYS A 34 -31.25 17.18 -31.29
CA LYS A 34 -30.41 16.54 -32.32
C LYS A 34 -29.55 15.39 -31.79
N ARG A 35 -29.04 15.49 -30.55
CA ARG A 35 -28.06 14.51 -30.03
C ARG A 35 -28.68 13.54 -29.04
N TRP A 36 -29.72 13.91 -28.32
CA TRP A 36 -30.30 13.07 -27.28
C TRP A 36 -31.26 12.08 -27.93
N LYS A 37 -31.38 10.91 -27.33
CA LYS A 37 -32.26 9.84 -27.81
C LYS A 37 -33.22 9.48 -26.69
N THR A 38 -34.39 8.99 -27.06
CA THR A 38 -35.32 8.38 -26.12
C THR A 38 -34.66 7.20 -25.42
N LEU A 39 -34.96 7.04 -24.13
CA LEU A 39 -34.42 5.95 -23.33
C LEU A 39 -34.71 4.57 -23.96
N SER A 40 -33.75 3.65 -23.91
CA SER A 40 -33.92 2.28 -24.40
C SER A 40 -35.02 1.55 -23.62
N THR A 41 -35.81 0.72 -24.29
CA THR A 41 -36.89 -0.07 -23.67
C THR A 41 -36.40 -0.91 -22.47
N LYS A 42 -35.17 -1.47 -22.56
CA LYS A 42 -34.56 -2.22 -21.46
C LYS A 42 -34.31 -1.36 -20.22
N SER A 43 -33.85 -0.12 -20.41
CA SER A 43 -33.59 0.81 -19.31
C SER A 43 -34.89 1.35 -18.70
N LYS A 44 -35.93 1.53 -19.51
CA LYS A 44 -37.28 1.86 -19.01
C LYS A 44 -37.82 0.76 -18.10
N GLN A 45 -37.74 -0.50 -18.56
CA GLN A 45 -38.14 -1.66 -17.75
C GLN A 45 -37.33 -1.76 -16.46
N HIS A 46 -36.01 -1.56 -16.52
CA HIS A 46 -35.18 -1.59 -15.32
C HIS A 46 -35.55 -0.51 -14.29
N ILE A 47 -35.85 0.71 -14.72
CA ILE A 47 -36.30 1.80 -13.82
C ILE A 47 -37.68 1.45 -13.24
N HIS A 48 -38.59 0.95 -14.06
CA HIS A 48 -39.91 0.49 -13.60
C HIS A 48 -39.78 -0.62 -12.55
N ASP A 49 -38.91 -1.61 -12.78
CA ASP A 49 -38.63 -2.70 -11.85
C ASP A 49 -38.00 -2.19 -10.54
N LEU A 50 -37.08 -1.22 -10.60
CA LEU A 50 -36.52 -0.58 -9.41
C LEU A 50 -37.60 0.13 -8.58
N VAL A 51 -38.49 0.88 -9.23
CA VAL A 51 -39.61 1.54 -8.54
C VAL A 51 -40.52 0.50 -7.91
N LEU A 52 -40.89 -0.56 -8.64
CA LEU A 52 -41.71 -1.65 -8.09
C LEU A 52 -41.05 -2.35 -6.89
N ASN A 53 -39.75 -2.61 -6.95
CA ASN A 53 -39.00 -3.25 -5.87
C ASN A 53 -38.91 -2.37 -4.60
N SER A 54 -39.06 -1.05 -4.74
CA SER A 54 -39.09 -0.12 -3.60
C SER A 54 -40.45 -0.03 -2.88
N ILE A 55 -41.55 -0.39 -3.56
CA ILE A 55 -42.92 -0.31 -3.01
C ILE A 55 -43.10 -1.16 -1.74
N PRO A 56 -42.65 -2.43 -1.68
CA PRO A 56 -42.75 -3.25 -0.48
C PRO A 56 -42.07 -2.60 0.73
N ALA A 57 -40.93 -1.94 0.56
CA ALA A 57 -40.20 -1.30 1.65
C ALA A 57 -41.04 -0.16 2.28
N VAL A 58 -41.66 0.68 1.45
CA VAL A 58 -42.54 1.76 1.89
C VAL A 58 -43.80 1.19 2.56
N LEU A 59 -44.41 0.18 1.96
CA LEU A 59 -45.64 -0.43 2.44
C LEU A 59 -45.46 -1.19 3.77
N ASN A 60 -44.29 -1.81 3.97
CA ASN A 60 -43.93 -2.51 5.21
C ASN A 60 -43.68 -1.53 6.37
N ASN A 61 -43.12 -0.35 6.08
CA ASN A 61 -42.91 0.70 7.08
C ASN A 61 -44.24 1.37 7.52
N THR A 62 -45.29 1.30 6.70
CA THR A 62 -46.56 1.96 7.04
C THR A 62 -47.47 1.09 7.92
N ARG A 63 -47.96 1.64 9.04
CA ARG A 63 -48.94 0.97 9.91
C ARG A 63 -50.39 1.29 9.47
N GLY A 64 -51.26 0.27 9.48
CA GLY A 64 -52.71 0.40 9.23
C GLY A 64 -53.15 0.10 7.79
N THR A 65 -54.16 -0.75 7.62
CA THR A 65 -54.65 -1.26 6.31
C THR A 65 -55.21 -0.18 5.39
N LYS A 66 -55.99 0.77 5.93
CA LYS A 66 -56.54 1.90 5.16
C LYS A 66 -55.45 2.84 4.63
N ARG A 67 -54.41 3.09 5.42
CA ARG A 67 -53.27 3.94 5.02
C ARG A 67 -52.40 3.25 3.98
N LYS A 68 -52.22 1.93 4.11
CA LYS A 68 -51.56 1.08 3.10
C LYS A 68 -52.28 1.14 1.74
N ALA A 69 -53.61 1.06 1.73
CA ALA A 69 -54.40 1.18 0.50
C ALA A 69 -54.23 2.56 -0.16
N ASN A 70 -54.36 3.65 0.61
CA ASN A 70 -54.17 5.00 0.09
C ASN A 70 -52.75 5.24 -0.46
N ILE A 71 -51.72 4.71 0.21
CA ILE A 71 -50.34 4.81 -0.26
C ILE A 71 -50.15 4.00 -1.53
N ARG A 72 -50.75 2.81 -1.63
CA ARG A 72 -50.72 2.00 -2.84
C ARG A 72 -51.32 2.74 -4.04
N ASP A 73 -52.50 3.35 -3.87
CA ASP A 73 -53.13 4.15 -4.93
C ASP A 73 -52.28 5.37 -5.34
N LEU A 74 -51.59 6.00 -4.39
CA LEU A 74 -50.67 7.11 -4.68
C LEU A 74 -49.39 6.64 -5.38
N LEU A 75 -48.85 5.47 -4.99
CA LEU A 75 -47.69 4.86 -5.62
C LEU A 75 -48.02 4.42 -7.04
N ASP A 76 -49.19 3.81 -7.27
CA ASP A 76 -49.64 3.43 -8.61
C ASP A 76 -49.79 4.65 -9.52
N LYS A 77 -50.34 5.76 -9.01
CA LYS A 77 -50.39 7.05 -9.74
C LYS A 77 -49.01 7.67 -9.98
N LEU A 78 -48.03 7.40 -9.12
CA LEU A 78 -46.66 7.85 -9.30
C LEU A 78 -45.98 7.02 -10.38
N ILE A 79 -46.17 5.70 -10.39
CA ILE A 79 -45.62 4.80 -11.41
C ILE A 79 -46.13 5.22 -12.79
N THR A 80 -47.44 5.44 -12.95
CA THR A 80 -47.98 5.86 -14.25
C THR A 80 -47.42 7.20 -14.72
N LYS A 81 -47.26 8.17 -13.81
CA LYS A 81 -46.61 9.45 -14.13
C LYS A 81 -45.14 9.30 -14.46
N ILE A 82 -44.43 8.40 -13.79
CA ILE A 82 -43.02 8.12 -14.05
C ILE A 82 -42.88 7.46 -15.42
N ASP A 83 -43.74 6.51 -15.78
CA ASP A 83 -43.76 5.86 -17.09
C ASP A 83 -44.05 6.87 -18.21
N GLU A 84 -45.06 7.71 -18.05
CA GLU A 84 -45.37 8.80 -19.01
C GLU A 84 -44.17 9.75 -19.19
N LYS A 85 -43.47 10.08 -18.08
CA LYS A 85 -42.30 10.96 -18.14
C LYS A 85 -41.09 10.26 -18.76
N LEU A 86 -40.86 8.99 -18.46
CA LEU A 86 -39.80 8.16 -19.04
C LEU A 86 -39.98 7.97 -20.56
N GLU A 87 -41.22 7.99 -21.05
CA GLU A 87 -41.49 7.98 -22.50
C GLU A 87 -41.07 9.27 -23.18
N THR A 88 -41.34 10.41 -22.54
CA THR A 88 -40.98 11.74 -23.06
C THR A 88 -39.53 12.16 -22.80
N LEU A 89 -38.82 11.46 -21.90
CA LEU A 89 -37.48 11.82 -21.49
C LEU A 89 -36.47 11.52 -22.60
N GLN A 90 -35.86 12.58 -23.11
CA GLN A 90 -34.67 12.47 -23.96
C GLN A 90 -33.44 12.43 -23.05
N VAL A 91 -32.55 11.46 -23.28
CA VAL A 91 -31.30 11.31 -22.53
C VAL A 91 -30.10 11.52 -23.47
N PRO A 92 -29.01 12.13 -22.98
CA PRO A 92 -27.76 12.22 -23.73
C PRO A 92 -27.31 10.84 -24.21
N LYS A 93 -26.69 10.78 -25.41
CA LYS A 93 -26.00 9.57 -25.87
C LYS A 93 -24.71 9.36 -25.06
N THR A 94 -24.82 8.98 -23.79
CA THR A 94 -23.69 8.40 -23.06
C THR A 94 -23.54 6.98 -23.55
N SER A 95 -22.45 6.73 -24.31
CA SER A 95 -21.95 5.43 -24.81
C SER A 95 -23.00 4.37 -25.20
N LYS A 96 -22.97 3.96 -26.47
CA LYS A 96 -23.85 2.97 -27.12
C LYS A 96 -23.95 1.58 -26.42
N THR A 97 -23.25 1.34 -25.31
CA THR A 97 -23.13 0.05 -24.63
C THR A 97 -23.38 0.09 -23.12
N VAL A 98 -23.54 1.26 -22.51
CA VAL A 98 -23.77 1.34 -21.06
C VAL A 98 -25.25 1.10 -20.79
N ASN A 99 -25.61 -0.19 -20.66
CA ASN A 99 -26.76 -0.55 -19.85
C ASN A 99 -26.53 0.11 -18.48
N PHE A 100 -27.43 1.01 -18.09
CA PHE A 100 -27.35 1.73 -16.81
C PHE A 100 -27.62 0.72 -15.69
N ASP A 101 -26.60 -0.07 -15.37
CA ASP A 101 -26.62 -1.05 -14.29
C ASP A 101 -26.01 -0.38 -13.06
N TYR A 102 -26.90 0.10 -12.20
CA TYR A 102 -26.54 0.79 -10.98
C TYR A 102 -25.68 -0.10 -10.06
N ASP A 103 -25.99 -1.39 -9.97
CA ASP A 103 -25.29 -2.32 -9.09
C ASP A 103 -23.85 -2.56 -9.57
N LYS A 104 -23.66 -2.65 -10.88
CA LYS A 104 -22.32 -2.74 -11.47
C LYS A 104 -21.51 -1.46 -11.25
N LEU A 105 -22.11 -0.29 -11.44
CA LEU A 105 -21.42 0.97 -11.19
C LEU A 105 -21.09 1.15 -9.70
N HIS A 106 -22.01 0.77 -8.82
CA HIS A 106 -21.82 0.88 -7.37
C HIS A 106 -20.73 -0.08 -6.87
N SER A 107 -20.69 -1.32 -7.36
CA SER A 107 -19.63 -2.27 -7.04
C SER A 107 -18.26 -1.82 -7.56
N GLN A 108 -18.19 -1.23 -8.75
CA GLN A 108 -16.97 -0.60 -9.26
C GLN A 108 -16.52 0.56 -8.38
N ASN A 109 -17.44 1.45 -7.98
CA ASN A 109 -17.10 2.57 -7.12
C ASN A 109 -16.58 2.09 -5.76
N ARG A 110 -17.26 1.11 -5.14
CA ARG A 110 -16.80 0.51 -3.88
C ARG A 110 -15.42 -0.14 -4.01
N SER A 111 -15.14 -0.81 -5.13
CA SER A 111 -13.82 -1.38 -5.38
C SER A 111 -12.75 -0.29 -5.46
N LEU A 112 -13.05 0.81 -6.15
CA LEU A 112 -12.13 1.94 -6.27
C LEU A 112 -11.91 2.64 -4.93
N GLU A 113 -12.96 2.83 -4.13
CA GLU A 113 -12.87 3.38 -2.78
C GLU A 113 -12.00 2.51 -1.87
N LEU A 114 -12.12 1.17 -1.95
CA LEU A 114 -11.27 0.24 -1.21
C LEU A 114 -9.81 0.31 -1.65
N THR A 115 -9.55 0.33 -2.96
CA THR A 115 -8.19 0.47 -3.48
C THR A 115 -7.58 1.82 -3.07
N LEU A 116 -8.34 2.91 -3.16
CA LEU A 116 -7.89 4.23 -2.75
C LEU A 116 -7.54 4.26 -1.26
N ALA A 117 -8.36 3.66 -0.39
CA ALA A 117 -8.07 3.58 1.04
C ALA A 117 -6.79 2.79 1.33
N GLN A 118 -6.55 1.69 0.60
CA GLN A 118 -5.31 0.91 0.71
C GLN A 118 -4.09 1.70 0.24
N GLU A 119 -4.20 2.40 -0.89
CA GLU A 119 -3.11 3.24 -1.41
C GLU A 119 -2.78 4.39 -0.45
N LEU A 120 -3.79 5.03 0.15
CA LEU A 120 -3.57 6.08 1.15
C LEU A 120 -2.88 5.56 2.42
N ASP A 121 -3.26 4.37 2.90
CA ASP A 121 -2.57 3.73 4.03
C ASP A 121 -1.12 3.40 3.68
N GLN A 122 -0.87 2.88 2.48
CA GLN A 122 0.48 2.61 1.99
C GLN A 122 1.31 3.90 1.89
N ILE A 123 0.73 5.01 1.41
CA ILE A 123 1.41 6.31 1.34
C ILE A 123 1.78 6.79 2.75
N SER A 124 0.85 6.74 3.70
CA SER A 124 1.08 7.11 5.10
C SER A 124 2.23 6.31 5.73
N GLN A 125 2.27 4.99 5.50
CA GLN A 125 3.37 4.14 5.96
C GLN A 125 4.71 4.52 5.33
N MET A 126 4.74 4.81 4.02
CA MET A 126 5.96 5.25 3.34
C MET A 126 6.44 6.62 3.83
N GLU A 127 5.52 7.55 4.09
CA GLU A 127 5.86 8.87 4.64
C GLU A 127 6.48 8.76 6.04
N MET A 128 5.92 7.90 6.90
CA MET A 128 6.48 7.62 8.23
C MET A 128 7.88 7.00 8.15
N GLN A 129 8.08 6.04 7.23
CA GLN A 129 9.40 5.42 7.00
C GLN A 129 10.42 6.47 6.51
N LEU A 130 10.00 7.32 5.59
CA LEU A 130 10.83 8.38 5.03
C LEU A 130 11.22 9.41 6.09
N GLU A 131 10.30 9.76 7.00
CA GLU A 131 10.61 10.64 8.13
C GLU A 131 11.61 10.00 9.08
N HIS A 132 11.43 8.72 9.42
CA HIS A 132 12.39 7.98 10.25
C HIS A 132 13.78 7.91 9.60
N GLU A 133 13.87 7.61 8.30
CA GLU A 133 15.14 7.57 7.58
C GLU A 133 15.82 8.95 7.53
N LYS A 134 15.06 10.02 7.34
CA LYS A 134 15.58 11.40 7.44
C LYS A 134 16.14 11.71 8.82
N GLN A 135 15.48 11.27 9.89
CA GLN A 135 15.98 11.44 11.25
C GLN A 135 17.30 10.69 11.45
N LEU A 136 17.36 9.42 11.03
CA LEU A 136 18.59 8.62 11.11
C LEU A 136 19.74 9.25 10.32
N LEU A 137 19.48 9.74 9.11
CA LEU A 137 20.48 10.44 8.30
C LEU A 137 20.98 11.72 8.99
N ASN A 138 20.11 12.47 9.67
CA ASN A 138 20.52 13.65 10.43
C ASN A 138 21.42 13.28 11.62
N GLU A 139 21.16 12.16 12.29
CA GLU A 139 22.00 11.67 13.37
C GLU A 139 23.38 11.20 12.87
N ASP A 140 23.42 10.47 11.76
CA ASP A 140 24.65 10.02 11.13
C ASP A 140 25.50 11.18 10.63
N THR A 141 24.89 12.17 9.97
CA THR A 141 25.60 13.36 9.51
C THR A 141 26.16 14.17 10.70
N ARG A 142 25.43 14.27 11.80
CA ARG A 142 25.92 14.89 13.05
C ARG A 142 27.08 14.10 13.65
N SER A 143 27.02 12.78 13.66
CA SER A 143 28.11 11.92 14.15
C SER A 143 29.35 12.03 13.27
N LEU A 144 29.18 12.04 11.95
CA LEU A 144 30.25 12.16 10.97
C LEU A 144 30.94 13.53 11.07
N THR A 145 30.18 14.61 11.21
CA THR A 145 30.76 15.95 11.42
C THR A 145 31.59 16.03 12.70
N LYS A 146 31.13 15.41 13.80
CA LYS A 146 31.91 15.27 15.04
C LYS A 146 33.19 14.47 14.85
N PHE A 147 33.13 13.30 14.18
CA PHE A 147 34.34 12.53 13.89
C PHE A 147 35.34 13.29 13.01
N ARG A 148 34.84 14.09 12.04
CA ARG A 148 35.70 14.96 11.22
C ARG A 148 36.36 16.06 12.04
N SER A 149 35.65 16.70 12.97
CA SER A 149 36.26 17.70 13.86
C SER A 149 37.29 17.07 14.79
N ASP A 150 36.99 15.91 15.35
CA ASP A 150 37.89 15.19 16.27
C ASP A 150 39.15 14.73 15.54
N LYS A 151 39.01 14.17 14.33
CA LYS A 151 40.16 13.83 13.46
C LYS A 151 41.02 15.06 13.19
N LYS A 152 40.43 16.20 12.81
CA LYS A 152 41.19 17.45 12.58
C LYS A 152 41.90 17.93 13.86
N ALA A 153 41.28 17.79 15.02
CA ALA A 153 41.87 18.16 16.30
C ALA A 153 43.06 17.24 16.66
N VAL A 154 42.93 15.93 16.42
CA VAL A 154 44.02 14.97 16.61
C VAL A 154 45.15 15.21 15.62
N ASP A 155 44.86 15.40 14.34
CA ASP A 155 45.87 15.67 13.31
C ASP A 155 46.63 16.97 13.58
N SER A 156 45.94 18.04 14.00
CA SER A 156 46.59 19.31 14.36
C SER A 156 47.46 19.18 15.62
N ARG A 157 46.98 18.48 16.65
CA ARG A 157 47.78 18.13 17.82
C ARG A 157 49.01 17.29 17.45
N ASN A 158 48.84 16.28 16.60
CA ASN A 158 49.94 15.43 16.15
C ASN A 158 50.97 16.25 15.37
N LYS A 159 50.56 17.09 14.42
CA LYS A 159 51.44 18.03 13.71
C LYS A 159 52.20 18.97 14.66
N MET A 160 51.56 19.49 15.70
CA MET A 160 52.25 20.30 16.71
C MET A 160 53.28 19.50 17.52
N LEU A 161 52.94 18.27 17.93
CA LEU A 161 53.86 17.39 18.66
C LEU A 161 55.06 17.01 17.78
N GLN A 162 54.81 16.68 16.52
CA GLN A 162 55.83 16.41 15.50
C GLN A 162 56.83 17.56 15.39
N ARG A 163 56.34 18.81 15.32
CA ARG A 163 57.20 20.00 15.25
C ARG A 163 57.98 20.27 16.54
N ASN A 164 57.30 20.22 17.69
CA ASN A 164 57.81 20.80 18.93
C ASN A 164 58.43 19.80 19.92
N LYS A 165 58.02 18.53 19.90
CA LYS A 165 58.35 17.55 20.96
C LYS A 165 59.00 16.26 20.48
N LEU A 166 59.09 16.03 19.17
CA LEU A 166 59.78 14.86 18.64
C LEU A 166 61.27 15.10 18.45
N HIS A 167 62.04 14.03 18.73
CA HIS A 167 63.46 13.95 18.47
C HIS A 167 63.73 14.06 16.96
N PRO A 168 64.81 14.71 16.49
CA PRO A 168 65.11 14.91 15.06
C PRO A 168 65.04 13.64 14.20
N LEU A 169 65.46 12.49 14.74
CA LEU A 169 65.38 11.16 14.09
C LEU A 169 63.95 10.63 13.83
N LEU A 170 62.92 11.24 14.44
CA LEU A 170 61.50 10.88 14.24
C LEU A 170 60.74 11.93 13.42
N LYS A 171 61.43 13.01 13.00
CA LYS A 171 60.87 14.11 12.21
C LYS A 171 61.06 13.93 10.71
N GLU A 172 61.98 13.07 10.29
CA GLU A 172 62.04 12.59 8.91
C GLU A 172 60.81 11.72 8.66
N GLU A 173 60.00 12.11 7.68
CA GLU A 173 58.89 11.32 7.19
C GLU A 173 59.40 9.92 6.84
N LEU A 174 58.70 8.90 7.31
CA LEU A 174 58.71 7.57 6.71
C LEU A 174 58.19 7.68 5.27
N GLU A 175 59.05 8.14 4.36
CA GLU A 175 58.89 7.93 2.92
C GLU A 175 59.42 6.53 2.52
N GLU A 176 60.17 5.89 3.42
CA GLU A 176 60.51 4.48 3.33
C GLU A 176 59.34 3.66 3.87
N THR A 177 58.51 3.16 2.96
CA THR A 177 57.65 2.01 3.24
C THR A 177 58.54 0.91 3.82
N VAL A 178 58.49 0.72 5.13
CA VAL A 178 59.06 -0.46 5.77
C VAL A 178 58.35 -1.64 5.12
N GLU A 179 59.05 -2.38 4.26
CA GLU A 179 58.60 -3.68 3.80
C GLU A 179 58.47 -4.55 5.05
N ILE A 180 57.21 -4.69 5.49
CA ILE A 180 56.87 -5.58 6.56
C ILE A 180 57.10 -6.99 6.01
N ASP A 181 58.20 -7.60 6.44
CA ASP A 181 58.50 -8.98 6.12
C ASP A 181 57.38 -9.88 6.67
N GLU A 182 56.52 -10.35 5.77
CA GLU A 182 55.36 -11.18 6.10
C GLU A 182 55.77 -12.49 6.80
N GLU A 183 57.02 -12.94 6.63
CA GLU A 183 57.55 -14.11 7.34
C GLU A 183 57.81 -13.83 8.83
N LEU A 184 58.26 -12.63 9.17
CA LEU A 184 58.48 -12.23 10.56
C LEU A 184 57.14 -12.15 11.31
N ILE A 185 56.10 -11.62 10.66
CA ILE A 185 54.74 -11.61 11.19
C ILE A 185 54.20 -13.04 11.35
N LYS A 186 54.32 -13.91 10.33
CA LYS A 186 53.88 -15.31 10.43
C LYS A 186 54.60 -16.09 11.54
N SER A 187 55.85 -15.74 11.85
CA SER A 187 56.61 -16.38 12.94
C SER A 187 56.14 -15.99 14.34
N HIS A 188 55.62 -14.77 14.52
CA HIS A 188 55.03 -14.29 15.78
C HIS A 188 53.55 -14.67 15.95
N PHE A 189 52.81 -14.84 14.85
CA PHE A 189 51.46 -15.39 14.86
C PHE A 189 51.48 -16.91 14.73
N ARG A 190 52.13 -17.60 15.67
CA ARG A 190 51.93 -19.04 15.82
C ARG A 190 50.52 -19.24 16.38
N PRO A 191 49.58 -19.90 15.68
CA PRO A 191 48.26 -20.15 16.22
C PRO A 191 48.42 -21.02 17.47
N LEU A 192 48.07 -20.44 18.62
CA LEU A 192 48.13 -21.12 19.90
C LEU A 192 47.14 -22.29 19.85
N LYS A 193 47.65 -23.52 19.67
CA LYS A 193 46.86 -24.76 19.63
C LYS A 193 46.21 -25.13 20.97
N ASN A 194 46.14 -24.19 21.91
CA ASN A 194 45.54 -24.37 23.23
C ASN A 194 44.22 -23.60 23.27
N LYS A 195 43.10 -24.31 23.06
CA LYS A 195 41.73 -23.81 23.28
C LYS A 195 41.49 -23.31 24.72
N SER A 196 42.43 -23.54 25.64
CA SER A 196 42.33 -23.18 27.06
C SER A 196 42.82 -21.78 27.42
N LEU A 197 43.28 -20.96 26.46
CA LEU A 197 43.67 -19.56 26.72
C LEU A 197 42.68 -18.52 26.14
N CYS A 198 41.54 -18.97 25.61
CA CYS A 198 40.45 -18.06 25.26
C CYS A 198 39.69 -17.73 26.54
N LEU A 199 39.93 -16.53 27.10
CA LEU A 199 39.17 -15.98 28.24
C LEU A 199 37.68 -15.77 27.93
N TYR A 200 37.32 -15.82 26.64
CA TYR A 200 35.96 -15.68 26.16
C TYR A 200 35.29 -17.05 26.11
N ASN A 201 34.28 -17.22 26.96
CA ASN A 201 33.40 -18.38 26.94
C ASN A 201 32.09 -17.96 26.24
N PRO A 202 31.78 -18.46 25.03
CA PRO A 202 30.59 -18.05 24.28
C PRO A 202 29.28 -18.37 25.00
N GLU A 203 29.28 -19.36 25.91
CA GLU A 203 28.09 -19.71 26.72
C GLU A 203 27.83 -18.72 27.87
N LYS A 204 28.78 -17.81 28.17
CA LYS A 204 28.65 -16.78 29.21
C LYS A 204 28.50 -15.36 28.64
N ASP A 205 28.41 -15.23 27.33
CA ASP A 205 28.16 -13.94 26.69
C ASP A 205 26.64 -13.70 26.65
N ASP A 206 26.17 -12.82 27.54
CA ASP A 206 24.77 -12.43 27.63
C ASP A 206 24.24 -11.88 26.29
N GLN A 207 25.07 -11.15 25.53
CA GLN A 207 24.68 -10.61 24.22
C GLN A 207 24.51 -11.71 23.19
N LEU A 208 25.39 -12.71 23.18
CA LEU A 208 25.28 -13.85 22.27
C LEU A 208 24.06 -14.71 22.62
N CYS A 209 23.79 -14.93 23.91
CA CYS A 209 22.60 -15.65 24.37
C CYS A 209 21.31 -14.90 24.06
N GLU A 210 21.29 -13.56 24.13
CA GLU A 210 20.14 -12.76 23.70
C GLU A 210 19.90 -12.87 22.19
N ILE A 211 20.97 -12.83 21.39
CA ILE A 211 20.88 -13.02 19.94
C ILE A 211 20.38 -14.43 19.60
N GLU A 212 20.88 -15.47 20.26
CA GLU A 212 20.43 -16.85 20.07
C GLU A 212 18.96 -17.03 20.45
N LYS A 213 18.52 -16.43 21.56
CA LYS A 213 17.11 -16.41 21.97
C LYS A 213 16.24 -15.65 20.97
N SER A 214 16.70 -14.50 20.49
CA SER A 214 15.98 -13.71 19.49
C SER A 214 15.85 -14.50 18.18
N LEU A 215 16.94 -15.07 17.69
CA LEU A 215 16.96 -15.87 16.47
C LEU A 215 16.05 -17.10 16.59
N SER A 216 16.10 -17.83 17.69
CA SER A 216 15.23 -19.00 17.90
C SER A 216 13.74 -18.61 18.00
N LEU A 217 13.41 -17.46 18.59
CA LEU A 217 12.04 -16.92 18.57
C LEU A 217 11.59 -16.55 17.16
N HIS A 218 12.45 -15.88 16.39
CA HIS A 218 12.16 -15.53 15.00
C HIS A 218 11.98 -16.76 14.12
N LEU A 219 12.86 -17.76 14.23
CA LEU A 219 12.74 -19.02 13.50
C LEU A 219 11.47 -19.76 13.86
N ARG A 220 11.12 -19.82 15.15
CA ARG A 220 9.85 -20.43 15.61
C ARG A 220 8.63 -19.66 15.12
N SER A 221 8.72 -18.34 15.00
CA SER A 221 7.67 -17.52 14.42
C SER A 221 7.51 -17.78 12.92
N ILE A 222 8.62 -17.92 12.19
CA ILE A 222 8.60 -18.26 10.76
C ILE A 222 7.98 -19.65 10.60
N GLU A 223 8.45 -20.65 11.34
CA GLU A 223 7.90 -22.01 11.32
C GLU A 223 6.39 -22.03 11.60
N LYS A 224 5.93 -21.26 12.59
CA LYS A 224 4.50 -21.15 12.89
C LYS A 224 3.70 -20.49 11.75
N ASN A 225 4.29 -19.51 11.08
CA ASN A 225 3.66 -18.80 9.97
C ASN A 225 3.69 -19.61 8.66
N THR A 226 4.68 -20.48 8.46
CA THR A 226 4.79 -21.34 7.27
C THR A 226 4.02 -22.64 7.38
N ARG A 227 3.78 -23.15 8.59
CA ARG A 227 2.97 -24.37 8.81
C ARG A 227 1.61 -24.40 8.08
N PRO A 228 0.76 -23.35 8.11
CA PRO A 228 -0.48 -23.37 7.34
C PRO A 228 -0.26 -23.35 5.82
N ILE A 229 0.90 -22.87 5.33
CA ILE A 229 1.26 -22.94 3.92
C ILE A 229 1.61 -24.39 3.57
N ASP A 230 2.33 -25.11 4.43
CA ASP A 230 2.62 -26.53 4.23
C ASP A 230 1.33 -27.37 4.20
N ASP A 231 0.38 -27.08 5.09
CA ASP A 231 -0.95 -27.71 5.11
C ASP A 231 -1.73 -27.40 3.82
N LEU A 232 -1.69 -26.15 3.33
CA LEU A 232 -2.33 -25.75 2.08
C LEU A 232 -1.68 -26.44 0.86
N VAL A 233 -0.35 -26.57 0.84
CA VAL A 233 0.35 -27.28 -0.23
C VAL A 233 -0.08 -28.75 -0.26
N TYR A 234 -0.21 -29.39 0.90
CA TYR A 234 -0.73 -30.75 0.99
C TYR A 234 -2.19 -30.86 0.48
N GLU A 235 -3.07 -29.92 0.85
CA GLU A 235 -4.45 -29.89 0.34
C GLU A 235 -4.51 -29.66 -1.18
N VAL A 236 -3.64 -28.82 -1.71
CA VAL A 236 -3.53 -28.55 -3.16
C VAL A 236 -3.03 -29.78 -3.91
N GLU A 237 -1.98 -30.44 -3.41
CA GLU A 237 -1.49 -31.70 -3.99
C GLU A 237 -2.58 -32.79 -3.99
N GLU A 238 -3.38 -32.86 -2.93
CA GLU A 238 -4.46 -33.85 -2.83
C GLU A 238 -5.65 -33.51 -3.71
N ALA A 239 -5.98 -32.22 -3.84
CA ALA A 239 -6.94 -31.75 -4.83
C ALA A 239 -6.48 -32.05 -6.27
N GLU A 240 -5.19 -31.85 -6.56
CA GLU A 240 -4.59 -32.19 -7.86
C GLU A 240 -4.71 -33.69 -8.14
N LYS A 241 -4.34 -34.55 -7.19
CA LYS A 241 -4.50 -36.01 -7.34
C LYS A 241 -5.95 -36.43 -7.54
N CYS A 242 -6.88 -35.85 -6.78
CA CYS A 242 -8.31 -36.11 -6.96
C CYS A 242 -8.80 -35.66 -8.35
N LEU A 243 -8.36 -34.50 -8.84
CA LEU A 243 -8.69 -34.02 -10.18
C LEU A 243 -8.12 -34.94 -11.25
N LEU A 244 -6.84 -35.33 -11.15
CA LEU A 244 -6.22 -36.27 -12.08
C LEU A 244 -6.97 -37.62 -12.08
N GLN A 245 -7.38 -38.12 -10.92
CA GLN A 245 -8.13 -39.37 -10.82
C GLN A 245 -9.55 -39.25 -11.40
N LEU A 246 -10.24 -38.12 -11.20
CA LEU A 246 -11.52 -37.84 -11.85
C LEU A 246 -11.37 -37.71 -13.37
N MET A 247 -10.31 -37.06 -13.84
CA MET A 247 -10.00 -36.91 -15.27
C MET A 247 -9.70 -38.25 -15.94
N LYS A 248 -8.98 -39.14 -15.25
CA LYS A 248 -8.74 -40.51 -15.68
C LYS A 248 -10.03 -41.34 -15.75
N ASN A 249 -10.89 -41.21 -14.75
CA ASN A 249 -12.19 -41.90 -14.72
C ASN A 249 -13.18 -41.40 -15.78
N THR A 250 -13.03 -40.16 -16.26
CA THR A 250 -13.89 -39.53 -17.27
C THR A 250 -13.32 -39.59 -18.69
N GLY A 251 -12.15 -40.20 -18.88
CA GLY A 251 -11.50 -40.33 -20.19
C GLY A 251 -11.09 -38.99 -20.83
N LEU A 252 -10.84 -37.97 -20.01
CA LEU A 252 -10.46 -36.62 -20.44
C LEU A 252 -8.94 -36.40 -20.47
N GLU A 253 -8.15 -37.39 -20.02
CA GLU A 253 -6.69 -37.35 -19.94
C GLU A 253 -6.04 -37.02 -21.31
N ASP A 254 -6.51 -37.67 -22.39
CA ASP A 254 -5.95 -37.50 -23.73
C ASP A 254 -6.21 -36.10 -24.33
N LYS A 255 -7.27 -35.41 -23.92
CA LYS A 255 -7.63 -34.08 -24.46
C LYS A 255 -6.86 -32.92 -23.82
N LEU A 256 -6.25 -33.15 -22.65
CA LEU A 256 -5.45 -32.14 -21.96
C LEU A 256 -3.96 -32.27 -22.34
N ALA A 257 -3.45 -33.50 -22.51
CA ALA A 257 -2.09 -33.72 -23.00
C ALA A 257 -1.84 -33.03 -24.35
N ASP A 258 -2.82 -33.07 -25.25
CA ASP A 258 -2.75 -32.37 -26.55
C ASP A 258 -2.81 -30.83 -26.45
N LYS A 259 -3.22 -30.26 -25.31
CA LYS A 259 -3.34 -28.80 -25.12
C LYS A 259 -2.25 -28.19 -24.23
N VAL A 260 -1.55 -28.98 -23.43
CA VAL A 260 -0.46 -28.50 -22.55
C VAL A 260 0.89 -28.50 -23.28
N PHE A 261 1.02 -29.19 -24.42
CA PHE A 261 2.22 -29.20 -25.27
C PHE A 261 2.12 -28.32 -26.53
N LEU A 262 1.26 -27.29 -26.52
CA LEU A 262 1.17 -26.23 -27.54
C LEU A 262 1.44 -24.87 -26.89
#